data_AF-A0A7M7NBF1-F1
#
_entry.id   AF-A0A7M7NBF1-F1
#
_cell.length_a   1.000
_cell.length_b   1.000
_cell.length_c   1.000
_cell.angle_alpha   90.00
_cell.angle_beta   90.00
_cell.angle_gamma   90.00
#
_symmetry.space_group_name_H-M   'P 1'
#
loop_
_entity.id
_entity.type
_entity.pdbx_description
1 polymer ?
#
loop_
_entity_poly.entity_id
_entity_poly.type
_entity_poly.pdbx_seq_one_letter_code
_entity_poly.pdbx_strand_id
1 'polypeptide(L)'
;MDDSLDDILTDLFLVRLSKKISIVNVTAVDFSTYLGFTAAEGQAAAMGAINSMNPSSSYNTLLSKFVLRHGRKSESAQNLRKRFLKNGLGDYANDIKAELEKFITLVPSDAETLNDSPISLPSPPCGTPGEGAEAAGGTKTGAKTKSPCKVPANKPDEGTDEKMET
;
A
#
# COMPACT_ATOMS: atom_id res chain seq x y z
N MET A 1 -28.34 -10.92 -3.50
CA MET A 1 -27.11 -10.29 -3.00
C MET A 1 -27.59 -9.26 -2.03
N ASP A 2 -27.49 -9.62 -0.77
CA ASP A 2 -28.14 -8.95 0.32
C ASP A 2 -27.07 -8.06 0.93
N ASP A 3 -26.87 -6.90 0.29
CA ASP A 3 -26.03 -5.84 0.85
C ASP A 3 -26.59 -5.51 2.25
N SER A 4 -25.75 -5.66 3.27
CA SER A 4 -26.14 -5.32 4.63
C SER A 4 -26.33 -3.81 4.75
N LEU A 5 -27.16 -3.34 5.69
CA LEU A 5 -27.39 -1.90 5.88
C LEU A 5 -26.11 -1.11 6.21
N ASP A 6 -25.06 -1.79 6.66
CA ASP A 6 -23.73 -1.24 6.97
C ASP A 6 -22.69 -1.43 5.86
N ASP A 7 -23.05 -2.01 4.71
CA ASP A 7 -22.15 -2.22 3.58
C ASP A 7 -22.01 -0.93 2.75
N ILE A 8 -20.79 -0.40 2.70
CA ILE A 8 -20.47 0.86 2.01
C ILE A 8 -20.00 0.57 0.58
N LEU A 9 -19.16 -0.46 0.42
CA LEU A 9 -18.67 -0.91 -0.89
C LEU A 9 -19.67 -1.88 -1.56
N THR A 10 -20.92 -1.44 -1.69
CA THR A 10 -21.99 -2.17 -2.39
C THR A 10 -21.66 -2.37 -3.87
N ASP A 11 -22.19 -3.41 -4.51
CA ASP A 11 -21.97 -3.66 -5.94
C ASP A 11 -22.43 -2.46 -6.81
N LEU A 12 -23.50 -1.76 -6.42
CA LEU A 12 -23.94 -0.54 -7.09
C LEU A 12 -22.93 0.62 -6.96
N PHE A 13 -22.22 0.75 -5.84
CA PHE A 13 -21.13 1.72 -5.72
C PHE A 13 -19.92 1.31 -6.59
N LEU A 14 -19.50 0.04 -6.54
CA LEU A 14 -18.36 -0.45 -7.33
C LEU A 14 -18.59 -0.31 -8.85
N VAL A 15 -19.81 -0.60 -9.33
CA VAL A 15 -20.18 -0.45 -10.75
C VAL A 15 -20.23 1.03 -11.17
N ARG A 16 -20.59 1.95 -10.27
CA ARG A 16 -20.52 3.40 -10.55
C ARG A 16 -19.07 3.87 -10.59
N LEU A 17 -18.25 3.47 -9.62
CA LEU A 17 -16.84 3.85 -9.51
C LEU A 17 -16.00 3.31 -10.69
N SER A 18 -16.19 2.04 -11.06
CA SER A 18 -15.49 1.40 -12.20
C SER A 18 -15.75 2.07 -13.54
N LYS A 19 -16.94 2.67 -13.73
CA LYS A 19 -17.29 3.46 -14.94
C LYS A 19 -16.66 4.84 -14.97
N LYS A 20 -16.28 5.42 -13.82
CA LYS A 20 -15.55 6.70 -13.75
C LYS A 20 -14.04 6.54 -13.99
N ILE A 21 -13.49 5.35 -13.74
CA ILE A 21 -12.08 5.04 -13.99
C ILE A 21 -11.88 4.88 -15.51
N SER A 22 -11.00 5.70 -16.07
CA SER A 22 -10.74 5.75 -17.51
C SER A 22 -9.44 5.07 -17.89
N ILE A 23 -9.49 4.18 -18.89
CA ILE A 23 -8.33 3.39 -19.34
C ILE A 23 -7.21 4.20 -19.97
N VAL A 24 -7.51 5.40 -20.48
CA VAL A 24 -6.48 6.35 -20.95
C VAL A 24 -5.68 6.98 -19.80
N ASN A 25 -6.20 6.95 -18.57
CA ASN A 25 -5.54 7.53 -17.39
C ASN A 25 -4.87 6.46 -16.51
N VAL A 26 -5.45 5.26 -16.41
CA VAL A 26 -4.94 4.17 -15.55
C VAL A 26 -5.18 2.82 -16.23
N THR A 27 -4.12 2.05 -16.50
CA THR A 27 -4.31 0.69 -17.04
C THR A 27 -4.86 -0.26 -15.97
N ALA A 28 -5.50 -1.36 -16.37
CA ALA A 28 -5.95 -2.38 -15.41
C ALA A 28 -4.78 -3.03 -14.64
N VAL A 29 -3.57 -3.04 -15.21
CA VAL A 29 -2.34 -3.55 -14.57
C VAL A 29 -1.85 -2.61 -13.47
N ASP A 30 -1.82 -1.30 -13.73
CA ASP A 30 -1.46 -0.29 -12.74
C ASP A 30 -2.50 -0.24 -11.61
N PHE A 31 -3.79 -0.25 -11.98
CA PHE A 31 -4.90 -0.24 -11.02
C PHE A 31 -4.87 -1.49 -10.10
N SER A 32 -4.57 -2.67 -10.64
CA SER A 32 -4.34 -3.89 -9.87
C SER A 32 -3.22 -3.69 -8.83
N THR A 33 -2.11 -3.07 -9.25
CA THR A 33 -0.96 -2.78 -8.39
C THR A 33 -1.31 -1.78 -7.28
N TYR A 34 -2.10 -0.74 -7.57
CA TYR A 34 -2.59 0.23 -6.57
C TYR A 34 -3.47 -0.42 -5.49
N LEU A 35 -4.27 -1.40 -5.88
CA LEU A 35 -5.08 -2.22 -4.96
C LEU A 35 -4.24 -3.23 -4.15
N GLY A 36 -2.95 -3.39 -4.44
CA GLY A 36 -2.05 -4.34 -3.76
C GLY A 36 -2.16 -5.77 -4.30
N PHE A 37 -2.61 -5.92 -5.55
CA PHE A 37 -2.58 -7.15 -6.32
C PHE A 37 -1.37 -7.19 -7.27
N THR A 38 -1.14 -8.33 -7.90
CA THR A 38 -0.07 -8.51 -8.89
C THR A 38 -0.45 -7.94 -10.25
N ALA A 39 0.55 -7.69 -11.10
CA ALA A 39 0.35 -7.31 -12.49
C ALA A 39 -0.41 -8.39 -13.29
N ALA A 40 -0.20 -9.68 -12.97
CA ALA A 40 -0.88 -10.81 -13.60
C ALA A 40 -2.40 -10.80 -13.34
N GLU A 41 -2.84 -10.37 -12.15
CA GLU A 41 -4.26 -10.21 -11.83
C GLU A 41 -4.92 -9.08 -12.63
N GLY A 42 -4.20 -7.97 -12.83
CA GLY A 42 -4.64 -6.88 -13.71
C GLY A 42 -4.73 -7.30 -15.17
N GLN A 43 -3.76 -8.07 -15.66
CA GLN A 43 -3.78 -8.62 -17.01
C GLN A 43 -4.93 -9.61 -17.22
N ALA A 44 -5.22 -10.46 -16.23
CA ALA A 44 -6.37 -11.37 -16.26
C ALA A 44 -7.71 -10.61 -16.30
N ALA A 45 -7.83 -9.53 -15.51
CA ALA A 45 -9.02 -8.65 -15.54
C ALA A 45 -9.17 -7.93 -16.89
N ALA A 46 -8.07 -7.47 -17.49
CA ALA A 46 -8.08 -6.87 -18.83
C ALA A 46 -8.51 -7.88 -19.92
N MET A 47 -7.96 -9.10 -19.90
CA MET A 47 -8.37 -10.16 -20.83
C MET A 47 -9.84 -10.55 -20.68
N GLY A 48 -10.35 -10.63 -19.45
CA GLY A 48 -11.78 -10.83 -19.19
C GLY A 48 -12.63 -9.71 -19.77
N ALA A 49 -12.22 -8.46 -19.58
CA ALA A 49 -12.92 -7.29 -20.12
C ALA A 49 -12.95 -7.23 -21.66
N ILE A 50 -11.88 -7.66 -22.34
CA ILE A 50 -11.83 -7.82 -23.80
C ILE A 50 -12.83 -8.89 -24.24
N ASN A 51 -12.82 -10.07 -23.60
CA ASN A 51 -13.73 -11.17 -23.94
C ASN A 51 -15.21 -10.82 -23.68
N SER A 52 -15.49 -9.99 -22.69
CA SER A 52 -16.84 -9.43 -22.41
C SER A 52 -17.18 -8.17 -23.23
N MET A 53 -16.31 -7.72 -24.15
CA MET A 53 -16.47 -6.49 -24.95
C MET A 53 -16.81 -5.24 -24.11
N ASN A 54 -16.29 -5.16 -22.88
CA ASN A 54 -16.61 -4.10 -21.93
C ASN A 54 -15.35 -3.70 -21.13
N PRO A 55 -14.57 -2.70 -21.57
CA PRO A 55 -13.28 -2.37 -20.95
C PRO A 55 -13.40 -1.97 -19.47
N SER A 56 -14.51 -1.32 -19.07
CA SER A 56 -14.77 -0.92 -17.68
C SER A 56 -15.03 -2.09 -16.73
N SER A 57 -15.32 -3.29 -17.24
CA SER A 57 -15.53 -4.48 -16.37
C SER A 57 -14.23 -4.94 -15.69
N SER A 58 -13.06 -4.59 -16.24
CA SER A 58 -11.75 -4.87 -15.64
C SER A 58 -11.61 -4.22 -14.26
N TYR A 59 -11.92 -2.92 -14.14
CA TYR A 59 -11.93 -2.19 -12.87
C TYR A 59 -12.98 -2.74 -11.92
N ASN A 60 -14.17 -3.09 -12.42
CA ASN A 60 -15.21 -3.70 -11.58
C ASN A 60 -14.73 -5.03 -10.99
N THR A 61 -14.09 -5.88 -11.81
CA THR A 61 -13.53 -7.17 -11.38
C THR A 61 -12.47 -6.98 -10.29
N LEU A 62 -11.58 -6.01 -10.47
CA LEU A 62 -10.52 -5.70 -9.51
C LEU A 62 -11.09 -5.09 -8.21
N LEU A 63 -12.12 -4.25 -8.29
CA LEU A 63 -12.84 -3.71 -7.13
C LEU A 63 -13.62 -4.79 -6.37
N SER A 64 -14.38 -5.65 -7.06
CA SER A 64 -15.06 -6.81 -6.45
C SER A 64 -14.06 -7.76 -5.79
N LYS A 65 -12.87 -7.95 -6.37
CA LYS A 65 -11.78 -8.73 -5.78
C LYS A 65 -11.19 -8.07 -4.53
N PHE A 66 -11.03 -6.75 -4.53
CA PHE A 66 -10.64 -5.99 -3.34
C PHE A 66 -11.64 -6.19 -2.21
N VAL A 67 -12.93 -6.04 -2.51
CA VAL A 67 -14.02 -6.27 -1.55
C VAL A 67 -14.08 -7.72 -1.05
N LEU A 68 -13.84 -8.72 -1.92
CA LEU A 68 -13.76 -10.12 -1.50
C LEU A 68 -12.62 -10.39 -0.51
N ARG A 69 -11.51 -9.64 -0.61
CA ARG A 69 -10.32 -9.81 0.24
C ARG A 69 -10.36 -8.97 1.53
N HIS A 70 -11.01 -7.80 1.49
CA HIS A 70 -10.97 -6.80 2.57
C HIS A 70 -12.33 -6.50 3.21
N GLY A 71 -13.44 -7.01 2.66
CA GLY A 71 -14.80 -6.72 3.12
C GLY A 71 -15.45 -5.50 2.45
N ARG A 72 -16.71 -5.24 2.83
CA ARG A 72 -17.57 -4.14 2.30
C ARG A 72 -17.68 -2.91 3.22
N LYS A 73 -17.12 -2.99 4.43
CA LYS A 73 -17.39 -2.05 5.53
C LYS A 73 -16.49 -0.82 5.50
N SER A 74 -16.69 0.06 6.48
CA SER A 74 -15.96 1.32 6.69
C SER A 74 -14.44 1.19 6.61
N GLU A 75 -13.82 0.24 7.31
CA GLU A 75 -12.38 0.01 7.28
C GLU A 75 -11.88 -0.31 5.86
N SER A 76 -12.58 -1.20 5.15
CA SER A 76 -12.31 -1.60 3.77
C SER A 76 -12.39 -0.40 2.82
N ALA A 77 -13.41 0.45 2.98
CA ALA A 77 -13.61 1.67 2.20
C ALA A 77 -12.54 2.74 2.50
N GLN A 78 -12.13 2.94 3.76
CA GLN A 78 -11.02 3.82 4.12
C GLN A 78 -9.68 3.31 3.55
N ASN A 79 -9.46 1.99 3.56
CA ASN A 79 -8.28 1.36 2.95
C ASN A 79 -8.23 1.61 1.44
N LEU A 80 -9.36 1.43 0.74
CA LEU A 80 -9.50 1.73 -0.68
C LEU A 80 -9.22 3.21 -0.98
N ARG A 81 -9.80 4.13 -0.19
CA ARG A 81 -9.58 5.57 -0.29
C ARG A 81 -8.11 5.95 -0.08
N LYS A 82 -7.45 5.40 0.95
CA LYS A 82 -6.02 5.61 1.24
C LYS A 82 -5.14 5.16 0.08
N ARG A 83 -5.48 4.04 -0.57
CA ARG A 83 -4.79 3.58 -1.79
C ARG A 83 -4.98 4.52 -2.96
N PHE A 84 -6.18 5.05 -3.16
CA PHE A 84 -6.45 5.97 -4.26
C PHE A 84 -5.68 7.29 -4.08
N LEU A 85 -5.70 7.89 -2.88
CA LEU A 85 -4.91 9.09 -2.57
C LEU A 85 -3.41 8.86 -2.82
N LYS A 86 -2.85 7.74 -2.36
CA LYS A 86 -1.42 7.40 -2.56
C LYS A 86 -0.98 7.27 -4.01
N ASN A 87 -1.90 7.01 -4.94
CA ASN A 87 -1.61 6.82 -6.36
C ASN A 87 -2.15 7.97 -7.23
N GLY A 88 -2.40 9.14 -6.65
CA GLY A 88 -2.86 10.34 -7.38
C GLY A 88 -4.32 10.28 -7.85
N LEU A 89 -5.10 9.30 -7.40
CA LEU A 89 -6.49 9.07 -7.79
C LEU A 89 -7.47 9.89 -6.93
N GLY A 90 -7.19 11.20 -6.80
CA GLY A 90 -7.88 12.11 -5.88
C GLY A 90 -9.39 12.19 -6.08
N ASP A 91 -9.87 12.34 -7.32
CA ASP A 91 -11.30 12.41 -7.64
C ASP A 91 -12.05 11.15 -7.21
N TYR A 92 -11.47 9.98 -7.49
CA TYR A 92 -12.04 8.69 -7.11
C TYR A 92 -11.96 8.45 -5.59
N ALA A 93 -10.94 8.98 -4.92
CA ALA A 93 -10.85 8.97 -3.46
C ALA A 93 -11.93 9.85 -2.80
N ASN A 94 -12.30 10.96 -3.45
CA ASN A 94 -13.38 11.83 -3.02
C ASN A 94 -14.76 11.18 -3.22
N ASP A 95 -14.97 10.40 -4.30
CA ASP A 95 -16.18 9.57 -4.45
C ASP A 95 -16.34 8.59 -3.27
N ILE A 96 -15.25 7.91 -2.87
CA ILE A 96 -15.26 6.99 -1.73
C ILE A 96 -15.50 7.74 -0.41
N LYS A 97 -14.94 8.95 -0.25
CA LYS A 97 -15.22 9.83 0.90
C LYS A 97 -16.72 10.15 1.00
N ALA A 98 -17.31 10.59 -0.10
CA ALA A 98 -18.73 10.96 -0.15
C ALA A 98 -19.68 9.75 0.04
N GLU A 99 -19.26 8.54 -0.30
CA GLU A 99 -20.01 7.32 0.01
C GLU A 99 -19.85 6.94 1.50
N LEU A 100 -18.65 7.04 2.09
CA LEU A 100 -18.40 6.86 3.52
C LEU A 100 -19.21 7.83 4.40
N GLU A 101 -19.32 9.10 4.01
CA GLU A 101 -20.02 10.18 4.74
C GLU A 101 -21.53 9.94 4.90
N LYS A 102 -22.12 9.01 4.14
CA LYS A 102 -23.53 8.61 4.29
C LYS A 102 -23.78 7.70 5.49
N PHE A 103 -22.73 7.00 5.95
CA PHE A 103 -22.81 6.01 7.02
C PHE A 103 -22.04 6.45 8.28
N ILE A 104 -21.08 7.37 8.15
CA ILE A 104 -20.18 7.79 9.23
C ILE A 104 -20.15 9.32 9.30
N THR A 105 -20.41 9.87 10.49
CA THR A 105 -20.47 11.33 10.72
C THR A 105 -19.13 12.06 10.61
N LEU A 106 -18.01 11.34 10.78
CA LEU A 106 -16.66 11.91 10.67
C LEU A 106 -15.78 11.01 9.80
N VAL A 107 -15.51 11.47 8.58
CA VAL A 107 -14.61 10.82 7.63
C VAL A 107 -13.31 11.65 7.55
N PRO A 108 -12.13 11.08 7.86
CA PRO A 108 -10.88 11.83 7.96
C PRO A 108 -10.54 12.61 6.69
N SER A 109 -9.84 13.73 6.83
CA SER A 109 -9.30 14.51 5.72
C SER A 109 -8.32 13.69 4.87
N ASP A 110 -7.99 14.15 3.67
CA ASP A 110 -7.01 13.46 2.81
C ASP A 110 -5.64 13.32 3.53
N ALA A 111 -5.12 14.42 4.06
CA ALA A 111 -3.88 14.44 4.85
C ALA A 111 -3.92 13.45 6.03
N GLU A 112 -5.03 13.39 6.79
CA GLU A 112 -5.19 12.44 7.89
C GLU A 112 -5.22 10.98 7.40
N THR A 113 -5.87 10.73 6.26
CA THR A 113 -5.96 9.40 5.63
C THR A 113 -4.59 8.92 5.15
N LEU A 114 -3.73 9.83 4.70
CA LEU A 114 -2.35 9.55 4.31
C LEU A 114 -1.40 9.43 5.53
N ASN A 115 -1.58 10.28 6.54
CA ASN A 115 -0.75 10.36 7.75
C ASN A 115 -1.03 9.30 8.82
N ASP A 116 -2.01 8.40 8.59
CA ASP A 116 -2.20 7.15 9.33
C ASP A 116 -0.93 6.27 9.20
N SER A 117 0.04 6.66 10.01
CA SER A 117 1.32 6.03 10.29
C SER A 117 1.06 4.88 11.25
N PRO A 118 1.90 3.84 11.29
CA PRO A 118 1.82 2.89 12.39
C PRO A 118 1.92 3.69 13.69
N ILE A 119 0.90 3.58 14.55
CA ILE A 119 0.97 4.13 15.91
C ILE A 119 2.23 3.54 16.51
N SER A 120 3.24 4.39 16.73
CA SER A 120 4.46 3.98 17.41
C SER A 120 4.05 3.53 18.79
N LEU A 121 3.89 2.22 18.96
CA LEU A 121 3.66 1.61 20.27
C LEU A 121 4.73 2.19 21.20
N PRO A 122 4.34 2.72 22.37
CA PRO A 122 5.32 3.26 23.30
C PRO A 122 6.32 2.15 23.58
N SER A 123 7.59 2.41 23.27
CA SER A 123 8.66 1.44 23.51
C SER A 123 8.54 0.95 24.95
N PRO A 124 8.56 -0.38 25.19
CA PRO A 124 8.46 -0.90 26.55
C PRO A 124 9.52 -0.20 27.41
N PRO A 125 9.18 0.20 28.66
CA PRO A 125 10.04 1.04 29.46
C PRO A 125 11.44 0.40 29.54
N CYS A 126 12.43 1.14 29.05
CA CYS A 126 13.81 0.68 29.01
C CYS A 126 14.23 0.38 30.45
N GLY A 127 14.41 -0.91 30.76
CA GLY A 127 14.61 -1.38 32.12
C GLY A 127 15.85 -0.72 32.73
N THR A 128 15.63 0.19 33.69
CA THR A 128 16.71 0.79 34.46
C THR A 128 17.41 -0.31 35.26
N PRO A 129 18.74 -0.50 35.15
CA PRO A 129 19.43 -1.53 35.92
C PRO A 129 19.42 -1.19 37.41
N GLY A 130 18.58 -1.90 38.18
CA GLY A 130 18.58 -1.86 39.64
C GLY A 130 19.56 -2.90 40.18
N GLU A 131 20.61 -2.43 40.87
CA GLU A 131 21.73 -3.25 41.31
C GLU A 131 21.45 -4.02 42.62
N GLY A 132 21.91 -5.28 42.69
CA GLY A 132 21.77 -6.14 43.87
C GLY A 132 22.39 -7.53 43.69
N ALA A 133 23.59 -7.71 44.27
CA ALA A 133 24.38 -8.93 44.52
C ALA A 133 23.66 -10.30 44.46
N GLU A 134 24.24 -11.44 44.04
CA GLU A 134 25.62 -11.82 43.64
C GLU A 134 25.57 -13.20 42.90
N ALA A 135 26.60 -13.87 42.34
CA ALA A 135 28.07 -13.67 42.23
C ALA A 135 28.68 -14.43 41.02
N ALA A 136 30.02 -14.35 40.91
CA ALA A 136 30.97 -15.31 40.29
C ALA A 136 31.05 -15.47 38.74
N GLY A 137 32.27 -15.22 38.22
CA GLY A 137 32.70 -15.43 36.82
C GLY A 137 32.47 -14.18 35.94
N GLY A 138 33.46 -13.33 35.63
CA GLY A 138 34.75 -13.66 35.03
C GLY A 138 34.56 -13.86 33.52
N THR A 139 35.06 -13.04 32.59
CA THR A 139 36.11 -12.00 32.67
C THR A 139 35.97 -10.95 31.53
N LYS A 140 36.33 -9.68 31.81
CA LYS A 140 37.22 -8.76 31.03
C LYS A 140 37.27 -8.92 29.50
N THR A 141 37.19 -7.90 28.62
CA THR A 141 37.07 -6.42 28.71
C THR A 141 36.82 -5.92 27.27
N GLY A 142 36.13 -4.79 27.01
CA GLY A 142 36.30 -4.15 25.68
C GLY A 142 35.25 -3.20 25.09
N ALA A 143 34.39 -2.53 25.85
CA ALA A 143 33.57 -1.47 25.27
C ALA A 143 34.38 -0.16 25.08
N LYS A 144 34.41 0.44 23.88
CA LYS A 144 34.52 1.90 23.63
C LYS A 144 34.17 2.25 22.16
N THR A 145 33.00 2.84 21.90
CA THR A 145 32.70 4.27 21.67
C THR A 145 33.08 4.91 20.31
N LYS A 146 32.15 5.76 19.83
CA LYS A 146 32.31 6.92 18.92
C LYS A 146 32.56 6.67 17.42
N SER A 147 31.55 7.03 16.62
CA SER A 147 31.75 7.57 15.26
C SER A 147 32.55 8.88 15.32
N PRO A 148 33.37 9.19 14.31
CA PRO A 148 32.94 10.27 13.39
C PRO A 148 33.33 10.09 11.90
N CYS A 149 32.51 10.72 11.06
CA CYS A 149 32.73 11.29 9.72
C CYS A 149 33.88 10.88 8.75
N LYS A 150 33.44 10.56 7.52
CA LYS A 150 33.92 11.01 6.17
C LYS A 150 35.16 10.39 5.49
N VAL A 151 34.88 9.81 4.29
CA VAL A 151 35.56 10.05 2.97
C VAL A 151 36.97 9.40 2.79
N PRO A 152 37.42 8.94 1.58
CA PRO A 152 36.94 9.22 0.22
C PRO A 152 36.58 7.99 -0.66
N ALA A 153 36.16 8.27 -1.89
CA ALA A 153 36.01 7.30 -2.98
C ALA A 153 37.37 6.84 -3.55
N ASN A 154 37.39 5.63 -4.14
CA ASN A 154 38.40 5.22 -5.13
C ASN A 154 37.84 4.13 -6.07
N LYS A 155 37.66 4.49 -7.34
CA LYS A 155 38.14 3.71 -8.49
C LYS A 155 39.45 4.40 -8.92
N PRO A 156 40.50 3.69 -9.33
CA PRO A 156 40.60 3.02 -10.65
C PRO A 156 40.83 1.50 -10.48
N ASP A 157 41.20 0.65 -11.44
CA ASP A 157 41.95 0.77 -12.71
C ASP A 157 41.51 -0.42 -13.61
N GLU A 158 41.08 -0.22 -14.86
CA GLU A 158 41.85 -0.37 -16.11
C GLU A 158 42.41 -1.80 -16.37
N GLY A 159 42.17 -2.33 -17.58
CA GLY A 159 42.40 -3.73 -17.94
C GLY A 159 41.88 -4.09 -19.34
N THR A 160 42.54 -3.54 -20.35
CA THR A 160 42.41 -3.75 -21.82
C THR A 160 42.23 -5.23 -22.21
N ASP A 161 41.22 -5.55 -23.04
CA ASP A 161 41.30 -5.78 -24.50
C ASP A 161 42.00 -7.09 -24.93
N GLU A 162 41.24 -7.97 -25.61
CA GLU A 162 41.74 -8.66 -26.79
C GLU A 162 40.59 -9.03 -27.74
N LYS A 163 40.77 -8.77 -29.04
CA LYS A 163 39.93 -9.28 -30.13
C LYS A 163 40.53 -10.54 -30.75
N MET A 164 39.70 -11.55 -31.01
CA MET A 164 39.79 -12.53 -32.12
C MET A 164 38.35 -13.06 -32.30
N GLU A 165 37.63 -12.91 -33.41
CA GLU A 165 37.91 -13.36 -34.79
C GLU A 165 38.23 -14.88 -34.81
N THR A 166 37.32 -15.73 -35.24
CA THR A 166 37.03 -15.99 -36.67
C THR A 166 35.58 -16.44 -36.89
#